data_AF-M2QI06-F1
#
_entry.id   AF-M2QI06-F1
#
_cell.length_a   1.000
_cell.length_b   1.000
_cell.length_c   1.000
_cell.angle_alpha   90.00
_cell.angle_beta   90.00
_cell.angle_gamma   90.00
#
_symmetry.space_group_name_H-M   'P 1'
#
loop_
_entity.id
_entity.type
_entity.pdbx_description
1 polymer ?
#
loop_
_entity_poly.entity_id
_entity_poly.type
_entity_poly.pdbx_seq_one_letter_code
_entity_poly.pdbx_strand_id
1 'polypeptide(L)'
;MDQIVTDLDELKISVEERPKRSAMKQLFYMSSEKKFLEGEREKVAAIRENLQIRDRREITGILNHIKENVRKQTILLASMEQHQRDKAAADVLENLERAHGASYRSRYVEEKAQLHPGTRKRILDEVPDWARSPSQDRRVQVIYGAAGAGKSAIARAVSEALAESGHLGASFFFLRGDPECSNPYLVFPTIAYQLAHSRPNLMTGIVSAIRRYTQHGQTQGILSSSTASIRRHSAHMH
;
A
#
# COMPACT_ATOMS: atom_id res chain seq x y z
N MET A 1 -40.67 -10.19 20.73
CA MET A 1 -41.67 -11.17 20.29
C MET A 1 -42.42 -11.71 21.50
N ASP A 2 -41.77 -12.35 22.48
CA ASP A 2 -42.50 -12.84 23.68
C ASP A 2 -43.18 -11.70 24.47
N GLN A 3 -42.49 -10.58 24.72
CA GLN A 3 -43.12 -9.40 25.35
C GLN A 3 -44.34 -8.89 24.56
N ILE A 4 -44.31 -8.94 23.23
CA ILE A 4 -45.42 -8.46 22.38
C ILE A 4 -46.62 -9.41 22.48
N VAL A 5 -46.38 -10.72 22.55
CA VAL A 5 -47.44 -11.72 22.76
C VAL A 5 -48.05 -11.60 24.16
N THR A 6 -47.21 -11.38 25.17
CA THR A 6 -47.68 -11.12 26.54
C THR A 6 -48.49 -9.83 26.64
N ASP A 7 -48.00 -8.73 26.05
CA ASP A 7 -48.72 -7.45 26.01
C ASP A 7 -50.06 -7.59 25.24
N LEU A 8 -50.11 -8.40 24.17
CA LEU A 8 -51.34 -8.72 23.43
C LEU A 8 -52.33 -9.54 24.27
N ASP A 9 -51.83 -10.51 25.06
CA ASP A 9 -52.66 -11.30 25.97
C ASP A 9 -53.18 -10.44 27.13
N GLU A 10 -52.36 -9.55 27.70
CA GLU A 10 -52.76 -8.56 28.71
C GLU A 10 -53.77 -7.54 28.16
N LEU A 11 -53.58 -7.06 26.93
CA LEU A 11 -54.53 -6.17 26.25
C LEU A 11 -55.86 -6.88 25.97
N LYS A 12 -55.83 -8.16 25.60
CA LYS A 12 -57.05 -8.97 25.40
C LYS A 12 -57.84 -9.09 26.70
N ILE A 13 -57.16 -9.39 27.81
CA ILE A 13 -57.76 -9.44 29.15
C ILE A 13 -58.31 -8.05 29.53
N SER A 14 -57.55 -6.99 29.27
CA SER A 14 -57.98 -5.61 29.53
C SER A 14 -59.22 -5.19 28.73
N VAL A 15 -59.38 -5.68 27.48
CA VAL A 15 -60.58 -5.46 26.67
C VAL A 15 -61.79 -6.19 27.26
N GLU A 16 -61.60 -7.34 27.92
CA GLU A 16 -62.67 -8.10 28.59
C GLU A 16 -63.18 -7.44 29.88
N GLU A 17 -62.37 -6.62 30.56
CA GLU A 17 -62.68 -6.06 31.89
C GLU A 17 -63.32 -4.64 31.89
N ARG A 18 -63.52 -3.97 30.74
CA ARG A 18 -63.96 -2.56 30.71
C ARG A 18 -65.45 -2.32 31.14
N PRO A 19 -65.75 -1.34 32.02
CA PRO A 19 -67.11 -1.09 32.52
C PRO A 19 -68.02 -0.30 31.55
N LYS A 20 -69.31 -0.31 31.89
CA LYS A 20 -70.52 -0.33 31.05
C LYS A 20 -70.78 0.89 30.14
N ARG A 21 -70.95 0.62 28.84
CA ARG A 21 -71.84 1.36 27.91
C ARG A 21 -73.09 0.49 27.65
N SER A 22 -74.12 1.02 26.99
CA SER A 22 -75.34 0.27 26.63
C SER A 22 -75.01 -1.15 26.09
N ALA A 23 -75.62 -2.18 26.69
CA ALA A 23 -75.20 -3.59 26.59
C ALA A 23 -75.01 -4.10 25.16
N MET A 24 -75.88 -3.70 24.21
CA MET A 24 -75.76 -4.12 22.80
C MET A 24 -74.58 -3.50 22.08
N LYS A 25 -74.29 -2.21 22.32
CA LYS A 25 -73.13 -1.53 21.70
C LYS A 25 -71.82 -2.10 22.22
N GLN A 26 -71.79 -2.54 23.49
CA GLN A 26 -70.63 -3.19 24.09
C GLN A 26 -70.35 -4.56 23.48
N LEU A 27 -71.37 -5.42 23.38
CA LEU A 27 -71.21 -6.78 22.85
C LEU A 27 -70.69 -6.77 21.39
N PHE A 28 -71.16 -5.83 20.57
CA PHE A 28 -70.74 -5.71 19.17
C PHE A 28 -69.31 -5.19 19.01
N TYR A 29 -68.91 -4.18 19.81
CA TYR A 29 -67.55 -3.65 19.79
C TYR A 29 -66.53 -4.64 20.37
N MET A 30 -66.84 -5.25 21.52
CA MET A 30 -65.94 -6.22 22.18
C MET A 30 -65.71 -7.47 21.33
N SER A 31 -66.75 -7.98 20.66
CA SER A 31 -66.58 -9.14 19.77
C SER A 31 -65.73 -8.84 18.54
N SER A 32 -65.81 -7.61 18.00
CA SER A 32 -65.01 -7.18 16.85
C SER A 32 -63.54 -6.95 17.22
N GLU A 33 -63.29 -6.27 18.35
CA GLU A 33 -61.94 -5.96 18.86
C GLU A 33 -61.22 -7.24 19.33
N LYS A 34 -61.95 -8.19 19.93
CA LYS A 34 -61.43 -9.52 20.29
C LYS A 34 -61.00 -10.33 19.08
N LYS A 35 -61.85 -10.42 18.04
CA LYS A 35 -61.52 -11.13 16.80
C LYS A 35 -60.31 -10.51 16.09
N PHE A 36 -60.19 -9.18 16.14
CA PHE A 36 -59.03 -8.48 15.59
C PHE A 36 -57.74 -8.86 16.33
N LEU A 37 -57.75 -8.82 17.67
CA LEU A 37 -56.59 -9.18 18.49
C LEU A 37 -56.21 -10.67 18.37
N GLU A 38 -57.19 -11.56 18.23
CA GLU A 38 -56.96 -12.98 17.94
C GLU A 38 -56.27 -13.19 16.58
N GLY A 39 -56.71 -12.47 15.55
CA GLY A 39 -56.08 -12.53 14.22
C GLY A 39 -54.65 -11.98 14.21
N GLU A 40 -54.36 -10.89 14.94
CA GLU A 40 -53.00 -10.37 15.07
C GLU A 40 -52.09 -11.31 15.87
N ARG A 41 -52.61 -11.95 16.92
CA ARG A 41 -51.88 -12.94 17.71
C ARG A 41 -51.49 -14.16 16.86
N GLU A 42 -52.41 -14.68 16.04
CA GLU A 42 -52.13 -15.79 15.12
C GLU A 42 -51.05 -15.45 14.10
N LYS A 43 -51.07 -14.23 13.54
CA LYS A 43 -50.01 -13.77 12.61
C LYS A 43 -48.66 -13.69 13.30
N VAL A 44 -48.60 -13.15 14.51
CA VAL A 44 -47.36 -13.07 15.30
C VAL A 44 -46.83 -14.48 15.64
N ALA A 45 -47.72 -15.41 15.98
CA ALA A 45 -47.38 -16.82 16.23
C ALA A 45 -46.85 -17.52 14.95
N ALA A 46 -47.50 -17.31 13.81
CA ALA A 46 -47.07 -17.86 12.52
C ALA A 46 -45.71 -17.30 12.09
N ILE A 47 -45.45 -16.00 12.28
CA ILE A 47 -44.14 -15.39 12.01
C ILE A 47 -43.06 -16.01 12.91
N ARG A 48 -43.36 -16.24 14.19
CA ARG A 48 -42.44 -16.88 15.13
C ARG A 48 -42.07 -18.30 14.70
N GLU A 49 -43.07 -19.09 14.29
CA GLU A 49 -42.90 -20.48 13.84
C GLU A 49 -42.16 -20.56 12.50
N ASN A 50 -42.59 -19.78 11.51
CA ASN A 50 -41.99 -19.76 10.17
C ASN A 50 -40.51 -19.36 10.20
N LEU A 51 -40.12 -18.49 11.14
CA LEU A 51 -38.72 -18.07 11.31
C LEU A 51 -37.92 -19.00 12.24
N GLN A 52 -38.53 -20.06 12.80
CA GLN A 52 -37.93 -21.01 13.74
C GLN A 52 -37.18 -20.35 14.92
N ILE A 53 -37.61 -19.16 15.34
CA ILE A 53 -36.92 -18.37 16.36
C ILE A 53 -37.26 -18.93 17.74
N ARG A 54 -36.42 -19.84 18.25
CA ARG A 54 -36.56 -20.43 19.58
C ARG A 54 -35.92 -19.59 20.68
N ASP A 55 -34.79 -18.91 20.41
CA ASP A 55 -34.10 -18.07 21.40
C ASP A 55 -33.37 -16.85 20.74
N ARG A 56 -33.54 -15.66 21.32
CA ARG A 56 -32.90 -14.40 20.87
C ARG A 56 -31.36 -14.49 20.89
N ARG A 57 -30.81 -15.37 21.73
CA ARG A 57 -29.35 -15.57 21.88
C ARG A 57 -28.72 -16.22 20.65
N GLU A 58 -29.40 -17.16 19.98
CA GLU A 58 -28.88 -17.82 18.77
C GLU A 58 -28.77 -16.85 17.60
N ILE A 59 -29.80 -16.01 17.39
CA ILE A 59 -29.79 -14.95 16.37
C ILE A 59 -28.63 -13.97 16.62
N THR A 60 -28.40 -13.61 17.88
CA THR A 60 -27.31 -12.71 18.25
C THR A 60 -25.94 -13.34 17.95
N GLY A 61 -25.78 -14.63 18.21
CA GLY A 61 -24.58 -15.40 17.86
C GLY A 61 -24.32 -15.42 16.35
N ILE A 62 -25.35 -15.70 15.55
CA ILE A 62 -25.27 -15.68 14.08
C ILE A 62 -24.90 -14.29 13.56
N LEU A 63 -25.56 -13.23 14.06
CA LEU A 63 -25.27 -11.84 13.68
C LEU A 63 -23.83 -11.44 14.02
N ASN A 64 -23.33 -11.84 15.19
CA ASN A 64 -21.95 -11.59 15.57
C ASN A 64 -20.96 -12.32 14.65
N HIS A 65 -21.25 -13.55 14.27
CA HIS A 65 -20.42 -14.32 13.34
C HIS A 65 -20.40 -13.69 11.94
N ILE A 66 -21.57 -13.26 11.43
CA ILE A 66 -21.67 -12.54 10.15
C ILE A 66 -20.89 -11.23 10.22
N LYS A 67 -21.06 -10.45 11.30
CA LYS A 67 -20.34 -9.20 11.50
C LYS A 67 -18.82 -9.40 11.47
N GLU A 68 -18.33 -10.43 12.15
CA GLU A 68 -16.91 -10.76 12.19
C GLU A 68 -16.39 -11.23 10.82
N ASN A 69 -17.17 -12.03 10.10
CA ASN A 69 -16.80 -12.48 8.76
C ASN A 69 -16.76 -11.31 7.76
N VAL A 70 -17.73 -10.40 7.81
CA VAL A 70 -17.71 -9.17 6.99
C VAL A 70 -16.49 -8.33 7.32
N ARG A 71 -16.17 -8.13 8.60
CA ARG A 71 -14.96 -7.41 9.02
C ARG A 71 -13.69 -8.06 8.47
N LYS A 72 -13.56 -9.38 8.58
CA LYS A 72 -12.43 -10.14 8.03
C LYS A 72 -12.32 -9.97 6.51
N GLN A 73 -13.45 -10.04 5.80
CA GLN A 73 -13.50 -9.81 4.35
C GLN A 73 -13.09 -8.39 3.98
N THR A 74 -13.53 -7.37 4.73
CA THR A 74 -13.12 -5.98 4.49
C THR A 74 -11.60 -5.80 4.62
N ILE A 75 -10.99 -6.39 5.66
CA ILE A 75 -9.52 -6.33 5.85
C ILE A 75 -8.79 -7.06 4.71
N LEU A 76 -9.31 -8.21 4.29
CA LEU A 76 -8.72 -8.97 3.18
C LEU A 76 -8.78 -8.18 1.87
N LEU A 77 -9.92 -7.57 1.55
CA LEU A 77 -10.08 -6.74 0.35
C LEU A 77 -9.11 -5.55 0.36
N ALA A 78 -9.00 -4.84 1.49
CA ALA A 78 -8.05 -3.74 1.62
C ALA A 78 -6.59 -4.20 1.42
N SER A 79 -6.24 -5.38 1.93
CA SER A 79 -4.90 -5.96 1.78
C SER A 79 -4.63 -6.38 0.32
N MET A 80 -5.62 -6.93 -0.37
CA MET A 80 -5.52 -7.30 -1.78
C MET A 80 -5.35 -6.06 -2.67
N GLU A 81 -6.13 -5.01 -2.44
CA GLU A 81 -5.97 -3.73 -3.16
C GLU A 81 -4.59 -3.14 -2.94
N GLN A 82 -4.08 -3.16 -1.71
CA GLN A 82 -2.75 -2.66 -1.40
C GLN A 82 -1.68 -3.47 -2.13
N HIS A 83 -1.77 -4.81 -2.12
CA HIS A 83 -0.85 -5.66 -2.85
C HIS A 83 -0.87 -5.39 -4.36
N GLN A 84 -2.05 -5.15 -4.94
CA GLN A 84 -2.17 -4.76 -6.35
C GLN A 84 -1.51 -3.40 -6.62
N ARG A 85 -1.69 -2.41 -5.74
CA ARG A 85 -1.02 -1.10 -5.86
C ARG A 85 0.50 -1.23 -5.77
N ASP A 86 0.99 -2.01 -4.82
CA ASP A 86 2.43 -2.25 -4.61
C ASP A 86 3.04 -2.96 -5.82
N LYS A 87 2.36 -3.98 -6.36
CA LYS A 87 2.77 -4.64 -7.60
C LYS A 87 2.80 -3.68 -8.79
N ALA A 88 1.75 -2.89 -8.97
CA ALA A 88 1.69 -1.89 -10.04
C ALA A 88 2.72 -0.76 -9.88
N ALA A 89 3.19 -0.49 -8.67
CA ALA A 89 4.28 0.44 -8.40
C ALA A 89 5.64 -0.19 -8.73
N ALA A 90 5.85 -1.45 -8.35
CA ALA A 90 7.06 -2.21 -8.69
C ALA A 90 7.22 -2.36 -10.21
N ASP A 91 6.15 -2.69 -10.94
CA ASP A 91 6.18 -2.79 -12.40
C ASP A 91 6.62 -1.48 -13.07
N VAL A 92 6.24 -0.32 -12.52
CA VAL A 92 6.70 0.99 -13.04
C VAL A 92 8.20 1.18 -12.82
N LEU A 93 8.70 0.80 -11.65
CA LEU A 93 10.13 0.92 -11.31
C LEU A 93 11.00 -0.04 -12.11
N GLU A 94 10.52 -1.26 -12.36
CA GLU A 94 11.27 -2.24 -13.16
C GLU A 94 11.36 -1.87 -14.63
N ASN A 95 10.40 -1.11 -15.16
CA ASN A 95 10.45 -0.59 -16.53
C ASN A 95 11.24 0.72 -16.66
N LEU A 96 11.82 1.24 -15.58
CA LEU A 96 12.62 2.46 -15.61
C LEU A 96 14.01 2.18 -16.19
N GLU A 97 14.37 2.87 -17.27
CA GLU A 97 15.72 2.81 -17.84
C GLU A 97 16.75 3.28 -16.79
N ARG A 98 17.80 2.48 -16.56
CA ARG A 98 18.79 2.72 -15.50
C ARG A 98 20.14 2.12 -15.86
N ALA A 99 21.20 2.64 -15.26
CA ALA A 99 22.54 2.09 -15.37
C ALA A 99 22.73 0.98 -14.31
N HIS A 100 22.88 -0.26 -14.76
CA HIS A 100 22.94 -1.42 -13.86
C HIS A 100 24.29 -1.51 -13.15
N GLY A 101 25.37 -1.09 -13.82
CA GLY A 101 26.74 -1.11 -13.31
C GLY A 101 27.14 0.09 -12.45
N ALA A 102 26.27 1.08 -12.26
CA ALA A 102 26.64 2.36 -11.64
C ALA A 102 26.62 2.34 -10.09
N SER A 103 26.07 1.30 -9.47
CA SER A 103 26.03 1.19 -8.01
C SER A 103 27.42 0.99 -7.41
N TYR A 104 27.64 1.45 -6.17
CA TYR A 104 28.87 1.19 -5.42
C TYR A 104 29.16 -0.31 -5.27
N ARG A 105 28.12 -1.16 -5.34
CA ARG A 105 28.21 -2.63 -5.27
C ARG A 105 28.61 -3.30 -6.58
N SER A 106 28.78 -2.57 -7.67
CA SER A 106 29.14 -3.21 -8.93
C SER A 106 30.55 -3.80 -8.85
N ARG A 107 30.73 -4.96 -9.49
CA ARG A 107 32.01 -5.69 -9.53
C ARG A 107 33.17 -4.82 -10.03
N TYR A 108 32.90 -3.95 -11.00
CA TYR A 108 33.90 -3.03 -11.51
C TYR A 108 34.38 -2.03 -10.44
N VAL A 109 33.43 -1.46 -9.69
CA VAL A 109 33.75 -0.53 -8.61
C VAL A 109 34.53 -1.25 -7.51
N GLU A 110 34.27 -2.54 -7.30
CA GLU A 110 34.97 -3.39 -6.33
C GLU A 110 36.43 -3.62 -6.72
N GLU A 111 36.67 -4.06 -7.95
CA GLU A 111 38.01 -4.32 -8.47
C GLU A 111 38.89 -3.05 -8.45
N LYS A 112 38.30 -1.87 -8.62
CA LYS A 112 39.02 -0.58 -8.63
C LYS A 112 39.22 0.09 -7.28
N ALA A 113 38.60 -0.42 -6.22
CA ALA A 113 38.52 0.28 -4.94
C ALA A 113 39.39 -0.30 -3.82
N GLN A 114 40.30 -1.22 -4.12
CA GLN A 114 41.21 -1.76 -3.12
C GLN A 114 42.06 -0.65 -2.50
N LEU A 115 41.74 -0.28 -1.25
CA LEU A 115 42.51 0.65 -0.44
C LEU A 115 43.56 -0.14 0.35
N HIS A 116 44.79 0.37 0.38
CA HIS A 116 45.81 -0.20 1.26
C HIS A 116 45.42 0.02 2.73
N PRO A 117 45.47 -1.02 3.59
CA PRO A 117 45.15 -0.92 5.00
C PRO A 117 45.91 0.22 5.67
N GLY A 118 45.22 1.00 6.51
CA GLY A 118 45.83 2.10 7.26
C GLY A 118 45.95 3.43 6.52
N THR A 119 45.68 3.47 5.21
CA THR A 119 45.70 4.73 4.44
C THR A 119 44.34 5.45 4.50
N ARG A 120 44.36 6.80 4.48
CA ARG A 120 43.17 7.67 4.35
C ARG A 120 42.11 7.56 5.45
N LYS A 121 42.44 6.96 6.61
CA LYS A 121 41.55 6.85 7.79
C LYS A 121 40.80 8.15 8.08
N ARG A 122 41.54 9.26 8.15
CA ARG A 122 40.95 10.59 8.43
C ARG A 122 39.76 10.94 7.52
N ILE A 123 39.88 10.74 6.21
CA ILE A 123 38.78 11.04 5.26
C ILE A 123 37.66 10.01 5.37
N LEU A 124 37.99 8.75 5.63
CA LEU A 124 37.01 7.68 5.83
C LEU A 124 36.23 7.84 7.13
N ASP A 125 36.75 8.58 8.11
CA ASP A 125 36.05 8.94 9.34
C ASP A 125 35.25 10.24 9.15
N GLU A 126 35.87 11.29 8.59
CA GLU A 126 35.26 12.62 8.43
C GLU A 126 34.03 12.63 7.50
N VAL A 127 34.06 11.89 6.38
CA VAL A 127 33.01 11.98 5.36
C VAL A 127 31.72 11.27 5.78
N PRO A 128 31.73 10.06 6.37
CA PRO A 128 30.53 9.47 6.93
C PRO A 128 29.91 10.31 8.06
N ASP A 129 30.74 10.88 8.94
CA ASP A 129 30.25 11.75 10.02
C ASP A 129 29.59 13.02 9.45
N TRP A 130 30.21 13.62 8.44
CA TRP A 130 29.62 14.70 7.66
C TRP A 130 28.24 14.30 7.09
N ALA A 131 28.15 13.16 6.41
CA ALA A 131 26.93 12.72 5.74
C ALA A 131 25.80 12.34 6.71
N ARG A 132 26.12 11.96 7.94
CA ARG A 132 25.15 11.60 8.99
C ARG A 132 24.64 12.80 9.78
N SER A 133 25.36 13.92 9.77
CA SER A 133 25.06 15.08 10.60
C SER A 133 23.80 15.84 10.12
N PRO A 134 22.69 15.86 10.88
CA PRO A 134 21.42 16.48 10.45
C PRO A 134 21.46 18.01 10.39
N SER A 135 22.46 18.62 11.03
CA SER A 135 22.60 20.06 11.28
C SER A 135 23.56 20.77 10.32
N GLN A 136 24.04 20.11 9.27
CA GLN A 136 24.98 20.74 8.34
C GLN A 136 24.30 21.44 7.18
N ASP A 137 24.61 22.73 7.00
CA ASP A 137 24.20 23.51 5.83
C ASP A 137 24.86 23.04 4.52
N ARG A 138 25.93 22.24 4.62
CA ARG A 138 26.71 21.75 3.48
C ARG A 138 26.13 20.44 2.94
N ARG A 139 25.49 20.52 1.76
CA ARG A 139 24.86 19.38 1.08
C ARG A 139 25.75 18.66 0.06
N VAL A 140 26.95 19.18 -0.18
CA VAL A 140 27.91 18.63 -1.15
C VAL A 140 29.31 18.63 -0.53
N GLN A 141 29.96 17.46 -0.54
CA GLN A 141 31.35 17.27 -0.13
C GLN A 141 32.19 16.85 -1.34
N VAL A 142 33.25 17.60 -1.63
CA VAL A 142 34.14 17.35 -2.77
C VAL A 142 35.46 16.75 -2.30
N ILE A 143 35.81 15.57 -2.81
CA ILE A 143 37.11 14.92 -2.56
C ILE A 143 38.05 15.23 -3.74
N TYR A 144 39.12 15.96 -3.47
CA TYR A 144 40.13 16.35 -4.45
C TYR A 144 41.51 15.76 -4.12
N GLY A 145 42.40 15.72 -5.10
CA GLY A 145 43.75 15.17 -4.96
C GLY A 145 44.35 14.73 -6.30
N ALA A 146 45.63 14.37 -6.30
CA ALA A 146 46.37 14.00 -7.50
C ALA A 146 45.69 12.87 -8.31
N ALA A 147 45.98 12.81 -9.61
CA ALA A 147 45.59 11.67 -10.44
C ALA A 147 46.18 10.37 -9.87
N GLY A 148 45.44 9.26 -9.93
CA GLY A 148 45.88 8.00 -9.32
C GLY A 148 45.81 7.95 -7.79
N ALA A 149 45.51 9.06 -7.10
CA ALA A 149 45.38 9.09 -5.65
C ALA A 149 44.12 8.39 -5.12
N GLY A 150 43.52 7.42 -5.81
CA GLY A 150 42.46 6.56 -5.27
C GLY A 150 41.17 7.25 -4.82
N LYS A 151 40.79 8.39 -5.41
CA LYS A 151 39.57 9.13 -5.02
C LYS A 151 38.30 8.28 -5.17
N SER A 152 38.19 7.51 -6.24
CA SER A 152 37.07 6.58 -6.46
C SER A 152 37.02 5.46 -5.42
N ALA A 153 38.18 5.01 -4.94
CA ALA A 153 38.28 4.01 -3.88
C ALA A 153 37.76 4.57 -2.53
N ILE A 154 38.09 5.84 -2.22
CA ILE A 154 37.51 6.54 -1.05
C ILE A 154 36.00 6.66 -1.21
N ALA A 155 35.50 7.12 -2.36
CA ALA A 155 34.06 7.29 -2.58
C ALA A 155 33.28 5.98 -2.42
N ARG A 156 33.83 4.85 -2.88
CA ARG A 156 33.24 3.53 -2.63
C ARG A 156 33.23 3.20 -1.15
N ALA A 157 34.37 3.27 -0.47
CA ALA A 157 34.48 2.93 0.96
C ALA A 157 33.53 3.77 1.83
N VAL A 158 33.38 5.06 1.51
CA VAL A 158 32.37 5.92 2.15
C VAL A 158 30.95 5.45 1.85
N SER A 159 30.65 5.12 0.60
CA SER A 159 29.31 4.60 0.21
C SER A 159 28.98 3.31 0.95
N GLU A 160 29.95 2.41 1.09
CA GLU A 160 29.84 1.15 1.81
C GLU A 160 29.55 1.39 3.30
N ALA A 161 30.34 2.22 3.98
CA ALA A 161 30.11 2.58 5.38
C ALA A 161 28.74 3.26 5.61
N LEU A 162 28.30 4.10 4.67
CA LEU A 162 26.98 4.72 4.72
C LEU A 162 25.85 3.71 4.46
N ALA A 163 26.07 2.71 3.62
CA ALA A 163 25.09 1.65 3.39
C ALA A 163 24.95 0.72 4.59
N GLU A 164 26.07 0.31 5.20
CA GLU A 164 26.09 -0.52 6.43
C GLU A 164 25.38 0.17 7.60
N SER A 165 25.51 1.49 7.69
CA SER A 165 24.82 2.30 8.71
C SER A 165 23.39 2.72 8.31
N GLY A 166 22.88 2.33 7.15
CA GLY A 166 21.52 2.67 6.69
C GLY A 166 21.30 4.12 6.26
N HIS A 167 22.37 4.90 6.07
CA HIS A 167 22.31 6.31 5.68
C HIS A 167 22.40 6.54 4.16
N LEU A 168 22.97 5.59 3.41
CA LEU A 168 23.08 5.68 1.96
C LEU A 168 21.70 5.51 1.28
N GLY A 169 21.22 6.55 0.61
CA GLY A 169 19.98 6.48 -0.18
C GLY A 169 20.18 5.91 -1.59
N ALA A 170 21.26 6.33 -2.27
CA ALA A 170 21.62 5.90 -3.61
C ALA A 170 23.10 6.18 -3.89
N SER A 171 23.64 5.57 -4.93
CA SER A 171 25.01 5.78 -5.43
C SER A 171 25.06 5.71 -6.96
N PHE A 172 25.95 6.50 -7.55
CA PHE A 172 26.23 6.47 -8.98
C PHE A 172 27.72 6.68 -9.21
N PHE A 173 28.37 5.73 -9.86
CA PHE A 173 29.79 5.78 -10.22
C PHE A 173 29.92 5.88 -11.74
N PHE A 174 30.51 6.99 -12.19
CA PHE A 174 30.82 7.16 -13.61
C PHE A 174 31.97 6.24 -14.02
N LEU A 175 31.76 5.53 -15.13
CA LEU A 175 32.75 4.65 -15.73
C LEU A 175 32.96 5.03 -17.19
N ARG A 176 34.18 5.49 -17.52
CA ARG A 176 34.60 5.73 -18.90
C ARG A 176 34.63 4.43 -19.70
N GLY A 177 34.01 4.45 -20.87
CA GLY A 177 33.96 3.31 -21.80
C GLY A 177 32.80 2.35 -21.54
N ASP A 178 32.06 2.51 -20.45
CA ASP A 178 30.80 1.80 -20.23
C ASP A 178 29.63 2.68 -20.71
N PRO A 179 28.79 2.19 -21.64
CA PRO A 179 27.77 3.02 -22.28
C PRO A 179 26.66 3.45 -21.30
N GLU A 180 26.35 2.65 -20.27
CA GLU A 180 25.35 3.02 -19.27
C GLU A 180 25.92 4.00 -18.24
N CYS A 181 27.08 3.66 -17.66
CA CYS A 181 27.71 4.40 -16.57
C CYS A 181 28.43 5.67 -17.04
N SER A 182 28.62 5.87 -18.35
CA SER A 182 29.06 7.14 -18.93
C SER A 182 27.91 8.01 -19.43
N ASN A 183 26.68 7.50 -19.42
CA ASN A 183 25.51 8.25 -19.87
C ASN A 183 24.95 9.13 -18.74
N PRO A 184 25.08 10.48 -18.80
CA PRO A 184 24.59 11.37 -17.75
C PRO A 184 23.07 11.32 -17.60
N TYR A 185 22.35 10.91 -18.65
CA TYR A 185 20.91 10.80 -18.64
C TYR A 185 20.38 9.67 -17.76
N LEU A 186 21.22 8.66 -17.46
CA LEU A 186 20.84 7.55 -16.58
C LEU A 186 21.09 7.84 -15.10
N VAL A 187 21.72 8.97 -14.75
CA VAL A 187 22.02 9.30 -13.34
C VAL A 187 20.77 9.40 -12.50
N PHE A 188 19.82 10.27 -12.87
CA PHE A 188 18.60 10.49 -12.08
C PHE A 188 17.64 9.30 -12.10
N PRO A 189 17.38 8.62 -13.24
CA PRO A 189 16.59 7.39 -13.24
C PRO A 189 17.17 6.30 -12.32
N THR A 190 18.50 6.11 -12.34
CA THR A 190 19.18 5.16 -11.47
C THR A 190 19.06 5.53 -10.00
N ILE A 191 19.24 6.81 -9.66
CA ILE A 191 19.07 7.31 -8.29
C ILE A 191 17.62 7.15 -7.83
N ALA A 192 16.64 7.46 -8.68
CA ALA A 192 15.21 7.32 -8.36
C ALA A 192 14.85 5.86 -8.06
N TYR A 193 15.31 4.92 -8.90
CA TYR A 193 15.13 3.48 -8.65
C TYR A 193 15.72 3.06 -7.30
N GLN A 194 16.98 3.43 -7.03
CA GLN A 194 17.66 3.07 -5.78
C GLN A 194 16.97 3.68 -4.55
N LEU A 195 16.53 4.95 -4.63
CA LEU A 195 15.81 5.62 -3.54
C LEU A 195 14.45 4.98 -3.25
N ALA A 196 13.71 4.55 -4.28
CA ALA A 196 12.43 3.88 -4.08
C ALA A 196 12.60 2.55 -3.31
N HIS A 197 13.73 1.86 -3.51
CA HIS A 197 14.05 0.61 -2.81
C HIS A 197 14.65 0.81 -1.42
N SER A 198 15.53 1.80 -1.26
CA SER A 198 16.20 2.07 0.03
C SER A 198 15.31 2.85 1.01
N ARG A 199 14.34 3.62 0.49
CA ARG A 199 13.43 4.47 1.27
C ARG A 199 11.98 4.30 0.79
N PRO A 200 11.24 3.32 1.33
CA PRO A 200 9.87 3.00 0.88
C PRO A 200 8.89 4.19 0.92
N ASN A 201 9.10 5.13 1.85
CA ASN A 201 8.30 6.36 1.95
C ASN A 201 8.43 7.29 0.73
N LEU A 202 9.49 7.15 -0.08
CA LEU A 202 9.67 7.91 -1.33
C LEU A 202 9.03 7.23 -2.54
N MET A 203 8.72 5.93 -2.45
CA MET A 203 8.24 5.11 -3.58
C MET A 203 7.02 5.71 -4.26
N THR A 204 5.98 6.06 -3.49
CA THR A 204 4.73 6.61 -4.03
C THR A 204 4.96 7.91 -4.80
N GLY A 205 5.83 8.79 -4.28
CA GLY A 205 6.17 10.06 -4.93
C GLY A 205 6.94 9.87 -6.22
N ILE A 206 7.93 8.97 -6.21
CA ILE A 206 8.76 8.62 -7.37
C ILE A 206 7.91 7.97 -8.47
N VAL A 207 7.10 6.97 -8.14
CA VAL A 207 6.22 6.28 -9.11
C VAL A 207 5.22 7.27 -9.74
N SER A 208 4.66 8.18 -8.93
CA SER A 208 3.76 9.21 -9.43
C SER A 208 4.47 10.22 -10.36
N ALA A 209 5.73 10.57 -10.08
CA ALA A 209 6.54 11.40 -10.96
C ALA A 209 6.86 10.70 -12.29
N ILE A 210 7.26 9.43 -12.24
CA ILE A 210 7.54 8.61 -13.44
C ILE A 210 6.29 8.50 -14.31
N ARG A 211 5.13 8.16 -13.72
CA ARG A 211 3.86 8.05 -14.46
C ARG A 211 3.48 9.35 -15.16
N ARG A 212 3.65 10.50 -14.50
CA ARG A 212 3.39 11.81 -15.12
C ARG A 212 4.34 12.10 -16.28
N TYR A 213 5.62 11.76 -16.10
CA TYR A 213 6.63 11.92 -17.15
C TYR A 213 6.33 11.04 -18.38
N THR A 214 5.92 9.79 -18.19
CA THR A 214 5.61 8.88 -19.29
C THR A 214 4.25 9.18 -19.96
N GLN A 215 3.27 9.70 -19.21
CA GLN A 215 1.95 10.09 -19.76
C GLN A 215 2.01 11.33 -20.67
N HIS A 216 2.97 12.23 -20.48
CA HIS A 216 3.10 13.46 -21.29
C HIS A 216 3.94 13.30 -22.55
N GLY A 217 4.25 12.05 -22.95
CA GLY A 217 5.00 11.75 -24.17
C GLY A 217 6.43 12.31 -24.13
N GLN A 218 7.24 11.91 -25.11
CA GLN A 218 8.65 12.25 -25.28
C GLN A 218 8.91 13.74 -25.57
N THR A 219 8.36 14.65 -24.76
CA THR A 219 8.44 16.10 -24.95
C THR A 219 9.35 16.79 -23.95
N GLN A 220 10.05 16.03 -23.11
CA GLN A 220 11.13 16.51 -22.25
C GLN A 220 12.36 15.64 -22.58
N GLY A 221 13.08 16.04 -23.63
CA GLY A 221 14.03 15.21 -24.37
C GLY A 221 15.11 14.54 -23.53
N ILE A 222 15.00 13.23 -23.39
CA ILE A 222 16.07 12.29 -23.04
C ILE A 222 15.64 10.94 -23.63
N LEU A 223 15.96 10.67 -24.90
CA LEU A 223 16.07 9.36 -25.55
C LEU A 223 16.25 9.57 -27.05
N SER A 224 17.47 9.92 -27.45
CA SER A 224 17.91 9.77 -28.83
C SER A 224 19.13 8.85 -28.87
N SER A 225 18.91 7.55 -28.62
CA SER A 225 19.68 6.44 -29.22
C SER A 225 19.35 5.10 -28.55
N SER A 226 18.32 4.40 -29.03
CA SER A 226 18.25 2.91 -28.99
C SER A 226 16.99 2.29 -29.62
N THR A 227 16.23 3.01 -30.44
CA THR A 227 15.11 2.43 -31.22
C THR A 227 15.55 1.67 -32.49
N ALA A 228 16.83 1.32 -32.65
CA ALA A 228 17.34 0.77 -33.90
C ALA A 228 17.39 -0.78 -34.01
N SER A 229 17.02 -1.56 -32.98
CA SER A 229 17.25 -3.03 -33.04
C SER A 229 16.03 -3.94 -32.85
N ILE A 230 14.80 -3.43 -32.72
CA ILE A 230 13.60 -4.30 -32.57
C ILE A 230 12.68 -4.31 -33.80
N ARG A 231 13.10 -3.72 -34.94
CA ARG A 231 12.43 -3.89 -36.24
C ARG A 231 13.31 -4.64 -37.25
N ARG A 232 13.62 -5.93 -37.02
CA ARG A 232 14.14 -6.82 -38.08
C ARG A 232 13.64 -8.27 -38.07
N HIS A 233 12.73 -8.68 -37.19
CA HIS A 233 12.26 -10.09 -37.15
C HIS A 233 10.79 -10.31 -37.55
N SER A 234 10.16 -9.40 -38.29
CA SER A 234 8.78 -9.60 -38.78
C SER A 234 8.59 -9.32 -40.27
N ALA A 235 9.61 -9.57 -41.09
CA ALA A 235 9.52 -9.49 -42.55
C ALA A 235 10.43 -10.54 -43.21
N HIS A 236 10.15 -11.83 -42.94
CA HIS A 236 10.53 -12.94 -43.83
C HIS A 236 9.75 -14.20 -43.42
N MET A 237 8.45 -14.19 -43.66
CA MET A 237 7.65 -15.39 -43.94
C MET A 237 6.40 -14.93 -44.69
N HIS A 238 6.54 -14.78 -46.00
CA HIS A 238 5.55 -15.08 -47.03
C HIS A 238 6.27 -15.16 -48.37
#